data_AF-A0A1E8Q6S6-F1
#
_entry.id   AF-A0A1E8Q6S6-F1
#
_cell.length_a   1.000
_cell.length_b   1.000
_cell.length_c   1.000
_cell.angle_alpha   90.00
_cell.angle_beta   90.00
_cell.angle_gamma   90.00
#
_symmetry.space_group_name_H-M   'P 1'
#
loop_
_entity.id
_entity.type
_entity.pdbx_description
1 polymer ?
#
loop_
_entity_poly.entity_id
_entity_poly.type
_entity_poly.pdbx_seq_one_letter_code
_entity_poly.pdbx_strand_id
1 'polypeptide(L)'
;MTLRLLPQEKKVAQVVADEFDMPSIQALIIDACQPLMGPSTLAALAADREAIQGLAQQHGISEIQALLLQALTSQAATDAAQLAS
;
A
#
# COMPACT_ATOMS: atom_id res chain seq x y z
N MET A 1 -4.89 -14.39 11.64
CA MET A 1 -4.27 -13.39 12.55
C MET A 1 -5.11 -12.14 12.53
N THR A 2 -5.49 -11.58 13.68
CA THR A 2 -6.21 -10.31 13.79
C THR A 2 -5.22 -9.22 14.20
N LEU A 3 -5.09 -8.17 13.39
CA LEU A 3 -4.31 -6.97 13.73
C LEU A 3 -4.91 -6.37 15.02
N ARG A 4 -4.07 -6.21 16.05
CA ARG A 4 -4.48 -5.55 17.29
C ARG A 4 -4.34 -4.04 17.10
N LEU A 5 -5.47 -3.40 16.85
CA LEU A 5 -5.58 -1.95 16.81
C LEU A 5 -5.82 -1.39 18.22
N LEU A 6 -5.18 -0.28 18.53
CA LEU A 6 -5.50 0.55 19.69
C LEU A 6 -6.92 1.13 19.56
N PRO A 7 -7.56 1.52 20.68
CA PRO A 7 -8.93 2.04 20.63
C PRO A 7 -9.13 3.25 19.71
N GLN A 8 -8.12 4.14 19.62
CA GLN A 8 -8.17 5.29 18.71
C GLN A 8 -7.98 4.87 17.25
N GLU A 9 -7.04 3.98 16.96
CA GLU A 9 -6.81 3.45 15.61
C GLU A 9 -8.04 2.73 15.08
N LYS A 10 -8.75 1.99 15.95
CA LYS A 10 -10.00 1.32 15.59
C LYS A 10 -11.10 2.32 15.20
N LYS A 11 -11.18 3.47 15.88
CA LYS A 11 -12.15 4.52 15.52
C LYS A 11 -11.82 5.12 14.16
N VAL A 12 -10.56 5.48 13.93
CA VAL A 12 -10.11 6.05 12.64
C VAL A 12 -10.35 5.05 11.52
N ALA A 13 -9.91 3.81 11.69
CA ALA A 13 -10.09 2.77 10.69
C ALA A 13 -11.56 2.45 10.40
N GLN A 14 -12.45 2.55 11.41
CA GLN A 14 -13.89 2.39 11.19
C GLN A 14 -14.46 3.53 10.35
N VAL A 15 -14.09 4.78 10.65
CA VAL A 15 -14.54 5.94 9.85
C VAL A 15 -14.12 5.78 8.39
N VAL A 16 -12.87 5.40 8.15
CA VAL A 16 -12.39 5.14 6.78
C VAL A 16 -13.13 3.96 6.15
N ALA A 17 -13.36 2.87 6.89
CA ALA A 17 -14.12 1.74 6.34
C ALA A 17 -15.54 2.16 5.94
N ASP A 18 -16.20 3.00 6.74
CA ASP A 18 -17.52 3.53 6.45
C ASP A 18 -17.50 4.49 5.24
N GLU A 19 -16.47 5.34 5.09
CA GLU A 19 -16.29 6.24 3.94
C GLU A 19 -16.09 5.50 2.61
N PHE A 20 -15.47 4.33 2.65
CA PHE A 20 -15.20 3.49 1.47
C PHE A 20 -16.21 2.34 1.30
N ASP A 21 -17.34 2.38 2.01
CA ASP A 21 -18.38 1.33 1.99
C ASP A 21 -17.84 -0.10 2.24
N MET A 22 -16.79 -0.21 3.05
CA MET A 22 -16.13 -1.48 3.36
C MET A 22 -16.89 -2.23 4.47
N PRO A 23 -17.16 -3.54 4.30
CA PRO A 23 -17.98 -4.32 5.24
C PRO A 23 -17.30 -4.53 6.61
N SER A 24 -16.01 -4.26 6.73
CA SER A 24 -15.28 -4.25 7.99
C SER A 24 -13.92 -3.55 7.84
N ILE A 25 -13.32 -3.14 8.96
CA ILE A 25 -11.92 -2.70 9.02
C ILE A 25 -10.97 -3.74 8.41
N GLN A 26 -11.28 -5.03 8.58
CA GLN A 26 -10.43 -6.10 8.06
C GLN A 26 -10.51 -6.18 6.53
N ALA A 27 -11.69 -5.96 5.95
CA ALA A 27 -11.86 -5.84 4.51
C ALA A 27 -11.12 -4.62 3.96
N LEU A 28 -11.23 -3.45 4.62
CA LEU A 28 -10.49 -2.25 4.28
C LEU A 28 -8.96 -2.51 4.26
N ILE A 29 -8.43 -3.14 5.30
CA ILE A 29 -6.98 -3.42 5.39
C ILE A 29 -6.54 -4.39 4.29
N ILE A 30 -7.32 -5.44 4.03
CA ILE A 30 -7.01 -6.42 2.98
C ILE A 30 -7.02 -5.74 1.62
N ASP A 31 -8.04 -4.93 1.33
CA ASP A 31 -8.17 -4.18 0.07
C ASP A 31 -6.99 -3.22 -0.13
N ALA A 32 -6.69 -2.40 0.89
CA ALA A 32 -5.54 -1.48 0.86
C ALA A 32 -4.19 -2.20 0.70
N CYS A 33 -4.07 -3.43 1.21
CA CYS A 33 -2.83 -4.21 1.11
C CYS A 33 -2.78 -5.12 -0.12
N GLN A 34 -3.89 -5.35 -0.83
CA GLN A 34 -3.96 -6.22 -1.99
C GLN A 34 -2.94 -5.79 -3.08
N PRO A 35 -2.77 -4.49 -3.36
CA PRO A 35 -1.71 -4.01 -4.24
C PRO A 35 -0.29 -4.49 -3.86
N LEU A 36 -0.02 -4.60 -2.58
CA LEU A 36 1.29 -4.96 -2.06
C LEU A 36 1.59 -6.46 -2.17
N MET A 37 0.55 -7.29 -2.34
CA MET A 37 0.64 -8.75 -2.41
C MET A 37 0.78 -9.29 -3.84
N GLY A 38 0.83 -8.43 -4.85
CA GLY A 38 0.99 -8.82 -6.25
C GLY A 38 2.41 -9.33 -6.57
N PRO A 39 2.56 -10.32 -7.47
CA PRO A 39 3.87 -10.87 -7.86
C PRO A 39 4.76 -9.83 -8.55
N SER A 40 4.19 -8.90 -9.32
CA SER A 40 4.90 -7.78 -9.94
C SER A 40 5.44 -6.80 -8.89
N THR A 41 4.67 -6.56 -7.83
CA THR A 41 5.09 -5.73 -6.70
C THR A 41 6.25 -6.37 -5.96
N LEU A 42 6.16 -7.66 -5.61
CA LEU A 42 7.24 -8.41 -4.98
C LEU A 42 8.52 -8.45 -5.84
N ALA A 43 8.39 -8.52 -7.17
CA ALA A 43 9.52 -8.46 -8.09
C ALA A 43 10.17 -7.06 -8.13
N ALA A 44 9.36 -5.98 -8.15
CA ALA A 44 9.84 -4.61 -8.10
C ALA A 44 10.58 -4.31 -6.78
N LEU A 45 10.07 -4.83 -5.66
CA LEU A 45 10.70 -4.71 -4.34
C LEU A 45 12.08 -5.39 -4.26
N ALA A 46 12.34 -6.40 -5.09
CA ALA A 46 13.58 -7.18 -5.08
C ALA A 46 14.64 -6.68 -6.07
N ALA A 47 14.26 -5.89 -7.08
CA ALA A 47 15.10 -5.62 -8.24
C ALA A 47 16.02 -4.40 -8.11
N ASP A 48 15.63 -3.36 -7.36
CA ASP A 48 16.37 -2.09 -7.37
C ASP A 48 16.42 -1.39 -6.00
N ARG A 49 17.36 -1.84 -5.17
CA ARG A 49 17.58 -1.27 -3.83
C ARG A 49 18.13 0.17 -3.88
N GLU A 50 18.90 0.53 -4.90
CA GLU A 50 19.48 1.87 -5.04
C GLU A 50 18.39 2.90 -5.36
N ALA A 51 17.47 2.58 -6.27
CA ALA A 51 16.31 3.43 -6.54
C ALA A 51 15.45 3.62 -5.28
N ILE A 52 15.24 2.55 -4.50
CA ILE A 52 14.50 2.60 -3.24
C ILE A 52 15.18 3.50 -2.20
N GLN A 53 16.50 3.42 -2.08
CA GLN A 53 17.26 4.30 -1.18
C GLN A 53 17.19 5.76 -1.63
N GLY A 54 17.27 6.02 -2.93
CA GLY A 54 17.08 7.35 -3.49
C GLY A 54 15.69 7.90 -3.17
N LEU A 55 14.65 7.07 -3.32
CA LEU A 55 13.26 7.43 -3.05
C LEU A 55 13.03 7.67 -1.55
N ALA A 56 13.63 6.85 -0.68
CA ALA A 56 13.61 7.04 0.76
C ALA A 56 14.23 8.39 1.17
N GLN A 57 15.40 8.73 0.61
CA GLN A 57 16.06 10.00 0.88
C GLN A 57 15.28 11.21 0.36
N GLN A 58 14.72 11.12 -0.86
CA GLN A 58 13.94 12.20 -1.47
C GLN A 58 12.71 12.56 -0.64
N HIS A 59 12.03 11.55 -0.09
CA HIS A 59 10.80 11.73 0.67
C HIS A 59 11.03 11.85 2.19
N GLY A 60 12.27 11.68 2.67
CA GLY A 60 12.56 11.67 4.11
C GLY A 60 11.88 10.53 4.87
N ILE A 61 11.69 9.39 4.22
CA ILE A 61 10.99 8.21 4.74
C ILE A 61 11.94 7.01 4.89
N SER A 62 11.51 5.97 5.60
CA SER A 62 12.27 4.72 5.70
C SER A 62 12.30 3.95 4.37
N GLU A 63 13.31 3.11 4.15
CA GLU A 63 13.38 2.22 2.97
C GLU A 63 12.12 1.36 2.81
N ILE A 64 11.52 0.89 3.93
CA ILE A 64 10.26 0.12 3.89
C ILE A 64 9.10 0.98 3.39
N GLN A 65 9.01 2.24 3.81
CA GLN A 65 7.98 3.16 3.33
C GLN A 65 8.19 3.52 1.86
N ALA A 66 9.44 3.69 1.42
CA ALA A 66 9.77 3.91 0.01
C ALA A 66 9.41 2.70 -0.86
N LEU A 67 9.67 1.49 -0.36
CA LEU A 67 9.24 0.22 -0.96
C LEU A 67 7.72 0.16 -1.15
N LEU A 68 6.95 0.48 -0.10
CA LEU A 68 5.49 0.54 -0.16
C LEU A 68 4.99 1.63 -1.13
N LEU A 69 5.64 2.78 -1.16
CA LEU A 69 5.28 3.88 -2.05
C LEU A 69 5.55 3.52 -3.53
N GLN A 70 6.69 2.90 -3.83
CA GLN A 70 6.99 2.43 -5.18
C GLN A 70 6.03 1.33 -5.65
N ALA A 71 5.68 0.42 -4.74
CA ALA A 71 4.69 -0.63 -4.99
C ALA A 71 3.31 -0.07 -5.39
N LEU A 72 2.80 0.90 -4.62
CA LEU A 72 1.50 1.54 -4.86
C LEU A 72 1.49 2.38 -6.15
N THR A 73 2.57 3.09 -6.44
CA THR A 73 2.67 3.93 -7.65
C THR A 73 2.86 3.11 -8.92
N SER A 74 3.61 2.01 -8.87
CA SER A 74 3.82 1.13 -10.03
C SER A 74 2.55 0.40 -10.45
N GLN A 75 1.69 0.03 -9.48
CA GLN A 75 0.37 -0.52 -9.81
C GLN A 75 -0.58 0.52 -10.36
N ALA A 76 -0.62 1.73 -9.78
CA ALA A 76 -1.44 2.81 -10.33
C ALA A 76 -1.09 3.10 -11.81
N ALA A 77 0.19 3.03 -12.17
CA ALA A 77 0.64 3.18 -13.56
C ALA A 77 0.22 1.99 -14.45
N THR A 78 0.18 0.77 -13.91
CA THR A 78 -0.21 -0.44 -14.63
C THR A 78 -1.73 -0.47 -14.89
N ASP A 79 -2.53 -0.15 -13.87
CA ASP A 79 -3.99 -0.10 -13.97
C ASP A 79 -4.44 1.05 -14.90
N ALA A 80 -3.77 2.21 -14.83
CA ALA A 80 -4.03 3.31 -15.75
C ALA A 80 -3.72 2.95 -17.22
N ALA A 81 -2.68 2.14 -17.47
CA ALA A 81 -2.36 1.68 -18.81
C ALA A 81 -3.39 0.66 -19.34
N GLN A 82 -3.92 -0.22 -18.48
CA GLN A 82 -4.96 -1.19 -18.84
C GLN A 82 -6.34 -0.56 -19.07
N LEU A 83 -6.67 0.55 -18.41
CA LEU A 83 -7.93 1.28 -18.63
C LEU A 83 -7.90 2.18 -19.88
N ALA A 84 -6.70 2.48 -20.39
CA ALA A 84 -6.49 3.30 -21.59
C ALA A 84 -6.30 2.47 -22.88
N SER A 85 -6.41 1.13 -22.80
CA SER A 85 -6.30 0.18 -23.92
C SER A 85 -7.62 -0.55 -24.18
#